data_AF-A0A8H5PEA9-F1
#
_entry.id   AF-A0A8H5PEA9-F1
#
_cell.length_a   1.000
_cell.length_b   1.000
_cell.length_c   1.000
_cell.angle_alpha   90.00
_cell.angle_beta   90.00
_cell.angle_gamma   90.00
#
_symmetry.space_group_name_H-M   'P 1'
#
loop_
_entity.id
_entity.type
_entity.pdbx_description
1 polymer ?
#
loop_
_entity_poly.entity_id
_entity_poly.type
_entity_poly.pdbx_seq_one_letter_code
_entity_poly.pdbx_strand_id
1 'polypeptide(L)'
;MRDVPENKLKEYFQAELGQGGAADDGLSFSLIPDNVTAFTNYTERITSGSSKFPANIPLLTGTNTNEGAAVIPFNFSGYKTATEIPTNLKPIANGFGLNLQCTTLKENRMRSEAGARTFQYLYAGNFTNISPLPWLGAYHTAELPLIFGTHETEGPSTKFERKVSERMQDLYLRFASDPVHGLEKDGWPATQAQVGRSKLVKWAGNGKVEQIVGAKTLIDECTRNGFAV
;
A
#
# COMPACT_ATOMS: atom_id res chain seq x y z
N MET A 1 -15.39 -28.78 -10.13
CA MET A 1 -15.58 -27.70 -11.14
C MET A 1 -14.68 -27.84 -12.38
N ARG A 2 -13.95 -28.95 -12.59
CA ARG A 2 -13.02 -29.07 -13.74
C ARG A 2 -13.74 -29.11 -15.10
N ASP A 3 -14.99 -29.56 -15.12
CA ASP A 3 -15.81 -29.64 -16.34
C ASP A 3 -16.70 -28.39 -16.55
N VAL A 4 -16.55 -27.35 -15.70
CA VAL A 4 -17.30 -26.09 -15.85
C VAL A 4 -16.52 -25.16 -16.77
N PRO A 5 -17.15 -24.63 -17.84
CA PRO A 5 -16.50 -23.65 -18.70
C PRO A 5 -15.99 -22.42 -17.93
N GLU A 6 -14.80 -21.94 -18.28
CA GLU A 6 -14.15 -20.80 -17.63
C GLU A 6 -15.04 -19.56 -17.58
N ASN A 7 -15.76 -19.25 -18.66
CA ASN A 7 -16.66 -18.10 -18.72
C ASN A 7 -17.77 -18.18 -17.67
N LYS A 8 -18.30 -19.38 -17.39
CA LYS A 8 -19.32 -19.58 -16.37
C LYS A 8 -18.77 -19.36 -14.96
N LEU A 9 -17.52 -19.78 -14.72
CA LEU A 9 -16.83 -19.49 -13.46
C LEU A 9 -16.58 -17.98 -13.29
N LYS A 10 -16.15 -17.29 -14.35
CA LYS A 10 -15.95 -15.83 -14.35
C LYS A 10 -17.25 -15.07 -14.09
N GLU A 11 -18.32 -15.41 -14.82
CA GLU A 11 -19.66 -14.85 -14.62
C GLU A 11 -20.10 -14.99 -13.16
N TYR A 12 -19.90 -16.17 -12.57
CA TYR A 12 -20.25 -16.43 -11.17
C TYR A 12 -19.36 -15.66 -10.16
N PHE A 13 -18.04 -15.56 -10.40
CA PHE A 13 -17.14 -14.83 -9.50
C PHE A 13 -17.27 -13.31 -9.58
N GLN A 14 -17.64 -12.78 -10.73
CA GLN A 14 -17.72 -11.34 -10.99
C GLN A 14 -19.15 -10.78 -10.90
N ALA A 15 -20.14 -11.63 -10.63
CA ALA A 15 -21.51 -11.19 -10.43
C ALA A 15 -21.59 -10.18 -9.27
N GLU A 16 -22.39 -9.14 -9.49
CA GLU A 16 -22.65 -8.13 -8.46
C GLU A 16 -23.36 -8.75 -7.24
N LEU A 17 -23.17 -8.16 -6.07
CA LEU A 17 -23.89 -8.56 -4.86
C LEU A 17 -25.41 -8.53 -5.10
N GLY A 18 -26.09 -9.60 -4.71
CA GLY A 18 -27.52 -9.83 -4.91
C GLY A 18 -27.89 -10.43 -6.27
N GLN A 19 -26.92 -10.82 -7.10
CA GLN A 19 -27.15 -11.42 -8.42
C GLN A 19 -26.89 -12.93 -8.47
N GLY A 20 -26.76 -13.60 -7.33
CA GLY A 20 -26.52 -15.05 -7.24
C GLY A 20 -25.08 -15.43 -7.56
N GLY A 21 -24.13 -14.59 -7.14
CA GLY A 21 -22.70 -14.77 -7.37
C GLY A 21 -21.94 -15.38 -6.21
N ALA A 22 -20.63 -15.59 -6.39
CA ALA A 22 -19.75 -16.10 -5.33
C ALA A 22 -19.78 -15.26 -4.05
N ALA A 23 -19.96 -13.94 -4.18
CA ALA A 23 -20.09 -13.04 -3.04
C ALA A 23 -21.37 -13.30 -2.23
N ASP A 24 -22.47 -13.65 -2.89
CA ASP A 24 -23.75 -13.98 -2.23
C ASP A 24 -23.67 -15.33 -1.49
N ASP A 25 -22.94 -16.27 -2.06
CA ASP A 25 -22.70 -17.60 -1.48
C ASP A 25 -21.57 -17.59 -0.41
N GLY A 26 -20.97 -16.43 -0.15
CA GLY A 26 -19.84 -16.30 0.79
C GLY A 26 -18.59 -17.06 0.34
N LEU A 27 -18.49 -17.41 -0.94
CA LEU A 27 -17.35 -18.12 -1.50
C LEU A 27 -16.22 -17.12 -1.80
N SER A 28 -15.06 -17.36 -1.19
CA SER A 28 -13.85 -16.57 -1.43
C SER A 28 -12.65 -17.48 -1.70
N PHE A 29 -11.74 -17.00 -2.55
CA PHE A 29 -10.44 -17.64 -2.80
C PHE A 29 -9.37 -16.72 -2.25
N SER A 30 -8.69 -17.18 -1.22
CA SER A 30 -7.64 -16.43 -0.54
C SER A 30 -6.43 -17.34 -0.27
N LEU A 31 -5.32 -16.73 0.12
CA LEU A 31 -4.15 -17.48 0.58
C LEU A 31 -4.51 -18.25 1.85
N ILE A 32 -4.49 -19.58 1.77
CA ILE A 32 -4.67 -20.46 2.92
C ILE A 32 -3.28 -20.82 3.47
N PRO A 33 -2.98 -20.53 4.75
CA PRO A 33 -1.73 -20.95 5.36
C PRO A 33 -1.58 -22.48 5.33
N ASP A 34 -0.69 -22.96 4.47
CA ASP A 34 -0.35 -24.37 4.31
C ASP A 34 0.98 -24.74 5.01
N ASN A 35 1.66 -23.74 5.57
CA ASN A 35 3.02 -23.80 6.14
C ASN A 35 4.10 -24.26 5.15
N VAL A 36 3.82 -24.14 3.85
CA VAL A 36 4.76 -24.42 2.74
C VAL A 36 4.97 -23.15 1.92
N THR A 37 3.89 -22.57 1.41
CA THR A 37 3.88 -21.34 0.60
C THR A 37 3.41 -20.13 1.42
N ALA A 38 2.47 -20.33 2.34
CA ALA A 38 1.97 -19.32 3.27
C ALA A 38 2.05 -19.84 4.71
N PHE A 39 2.54 -19.01 5.62
CA PHE A 39 2.87 -19.44 6.98
C PHE A 39 1.92 -18.85 8.02
N THR A 40 1.63 -19.60 9.08
CA THR A 40 0.79 -19.10 10.18
C THR A 40 1.55 -18.16 11.13
N ASN A 41 2.87 -18.27 11.21
CA ASN A 41 3.71 -17.47 12.12
C ASN A 41 4.91 -16.83 11.39
N TYR A 42 4.69 -15.64 10.82
CA TYR A 42 5.78 -14.87 10.19
C TYR A 42 6.73 -14.24 11.20
N THR A 43 6.25 -13.88 12.40
CA THR A 43 7.08 -13.22 13.42
C THR A 43 8.21 -14.13 13.90
N GLU A 44 7.92 -15.39 14.25
CA GLU A 44 8.95 -16.36 14.61
C GLU A 44 9.90 -16.63 13.44
N ARG A 45 9.38 -16.69 12.21
CA ARG A 45 10.19 -16.96 11.01
C ARG A 45 11.17 -15.83 10.69
N ILE A 46 10.76 -14.58 10.87
CA ILE A 46 11.61 -13.42 10.64
C ILE A 46 12.65 -13.26 11.75
N THR A 47 12.27 -13.52 13.01
CA THR A 47 13.13 -13.23 14.18
C THR A 47 14.02 -14.38 14.64
N SER A 48 13.70 -15.64 14.32
CA SER A 48 14.44 -16.83 14.80
C SER A 48 15.85 -17.01 14.23
N GLY A 49 16.28 -16.17 13.27
CA GLY A 49 17.61 -16.26 12.65
C GLY A 49 17.90 -17.58 11.92
N SER A 50 16.89 -18.47 11.79
CA SER A 50 17.03 -19.76 11.14
C SER A 50 17.01 -19.58 9.62
N SER A 51 18.17 -19.83 9.03
CA SER A 51 18.62 -19.49 7.67
C SER A 51 17.83 -20.09 6.49
N LYS A 52 16.57 -20.52 6.67
CA LYS A 52 15.75 -21.01 5.54
C LYS A 52 15.14 -19.89 4.70
N PHE A 53 14.82 -18.74 5.30
CA PHE A 53 14.20 -17.62 4.59
C PHE A 53 15.01 -16.34 4.80
N PRO A 54 15.36 -15.62 3.72
CA PRO A 54 16.24 -14.47 3.82
C PRO A 54 15.47 -13.23 4.30
N ALA A 55 15.27 -13.14 5.62
CA ALA A 55 14.55 -12.06 6.29
C ALA A 55 15.35 -10.74 6.37
N ASN A 56 16.65 -10.79 6.11
CA ASN A 56 17.58 -9.66 6.12
C ASN A 56 17.80 -9.01 4.74
N ILE A 57 17.02 -9.38 3.73
CA ILE A 57 17.09 -8.73 2.41
C ILE A 57 16.56 -7.30 2.53
N PRO A 58 17.28 -6.30 1.99
CA PRO A 58 16.80 -4.93 1.95
C PRO A 58 15.41 -4.80 1.31
N LEU A 59 14.59 -3.90 1.83
CA LEU A 59 13.22 -3.71 1.38
C LEU A 59 12.93 -2.22 1.15
N LEU A 60 12.35 -1.90 0.00
CA LEU A 60 11.62 -0.65 -0.21
C LEU A 60 10.14 -1.00 -0.24
N THR A 61 9.35 -0.42 0.67
CA THR A 61 7.91 -0.65 0.74
C THR A 61 7.19 0.63 1.17
N GLY A 62 5.89 0.70 0.99
CA GLY A 62 5.11 1.85 1.40
C GLY A 62 3.62 1.66 1.21
N THR A 63 2.90 2.73 1.52
CA THR A 63 1.45 2.80 1.45
C THR A 63 1.03 4.18 0.94
N ASN A 64 -0.24 4.33 0.64
CA ASN A 64 -0.86 5.58 0.25
C ASN A 64 -1.63 6.18 1.44
N THR A 65 -1.87 7.49 1.43
CA THR A 65 -2.59 8.14 2.54
C THR A 65 -4.08 7.84 2.58
N ASN A 66 -4.66 7.32 1.49
CA ASN A 66 -6.10 7.03 1.40
C ASN A 66 -6.39 5.66 0.76
N GLU A 67 -5.64 4.63 1.15
CA GLU A 67 -5.73 3.25 0.63
C GLU A 67 -7.16 2.76 0.39
N GLY A 68 -8.05 2.96 1.37
CA GLY A 68 -9.40 2.39 1.35
C GLY A 68 -10.39 3.04 0.38
N ALA A 69 -10.09 4.21 -0.17
CA ALA A 69 -11.10 4.98 -0.89
C ALA A 69 -11.59 4.28 -2.17
N ALA A 70 -10.71 3.58 -2.90
CA ALA A 70 -11.09 2.88 -4.14
C ALA A 70 -11.62 1.45 -3.92
N VAL A 71 -11.71 1.00 -2.66
CA VAL A 71 -12.06 -0.40 -2.30
C VAL A 71 -13.50 -0.52 -1.82
N ILE A 72 -14.19 0.61 -1.65
CA ILE A 72 -15.64 0.67 -1.41
C ILE A 72 -16.40 0.59 -2.75
N PRO A 73 -17.73 0.35 -2.76
CA PRO A 73 -18.52 0.40 -3.98
C PRO A 73 -18.35 1.75 -4.71
N PHE A 74 -17.65 1.76 -5.84
CA PHE A 74 -17.23 2.99 -6.53
C PHE A 74 -18.40 3.87 -6.97
N ASN A 75 -19.54 3.26 -7.32
CA ASN A 75 -20.73 3.91 -7.87
C ASN A 75 -21.81 4.22 -6.82
N PHE A 76 -21.43 4.49 -5.56
CA PHE A 76 -22.37 4.88 -4.51
C PHE A 76 -23.18 6.14 -4.90
N SER A 77 -24.36 6.32 -4.31
CA SER A 77 -25.24 7.45 -4.64
C SER A 77 -24.52 8.79 -4.47
N GLY A 78 -24.46 9.58 -5.56
CA GLY A 78 -23.79 10.89 -5.57
C GLY A 78 -22.26 10.86 -5.76
N TYR A 79 -21.64 9.70 -6.06
CA TYR A 79 -20.18 9.57 -6.18
C TYR A 79 -19.50 10.58 -7.11
N LYS A 80 -20.18 11.03 -8.18
CA LYS A 80 -19.61 12.01 -9.13
C LYS A 80 -19.40 13.41 -8.54
N THR A 81 -20.20 13.78 -7.54
CA THR A 81 -20.20 15.14 -6.95
C THR A 81 -19.78 15.14 -5.48
N ALA A 82 -19.60 13.96 -4.87
CA ALA A 82 -19.19 13.84 -3.49
C ALA A 82 -17.78 14.39 -3.29
N THR A 83 -17.57 15.07 -2.16
CA THR A 83 -16.24 15.53 -1.70
C THR A 83 -15.59 14.54 -0.74
N GLU A 84 -16.38 13.67 -0.12
CA GLU A 84 -15.94 12.62 0.79
C GLU A 84 -16.76 11.35 0.58
N ILE A 85 -16.22 10.22 1.04
CA ILE A 85 -16.95 8.94 1.02
C ILE A 85 -18.10 8.96 2.04
N PRO A 86 -19.26 8.33 1.75
CA PRO A 86 -20.38 8.25 2.67
C PRO A 86 -20.02 7.65 4.04
N THR A 87 -20.66 8.14 5.10
CA THR A 87 -20.38 7.70 6.49
C THR A 87 -20.53 6.19 6.68
N ASN A 88 -21.50 5.56 6.01
CA ASN A 88 -21.70 4.11 6.08
C ASN A 88 -20.58 3.29 5.38
N LEU A 89 -19.81 3.91 4.48
CA LEU A 89 -18.68 3.27 3.78
C LEU A 89 -17.32 3.57 4.43
N LYS A 90 -17.23 4.62 5.25
CA LYS A 90 -16.00 4.97 6.00
C LYS A 90 -15.40 3.80 6.80
N PRO A 91 -16.17 2.96 7.52
CA PRO A 91 -15.58 1.84 8.26
C PRO A 91 -14.84 0.83 7.37
N ILE A 92 -15.35 0.57 6.17
CA ILE A 92 -14.74 -0.36 5.21
C ILE A 92 -13.43 0.22 4.68
N ALA A 93 -13.47 1.47 4.20
CA ALA A 93 -12.29 2.16 3.71
C ALA A 93 -11.21 2.30 4.79
N ASN A 94 -11.59 2.74 5.98
CA ASN A 94 -10.66 2.90 7.10
C ASN A 94 -10.08 1.56 7.55
N GLY A 95 -10.90 0.49 7.61
CA GLY A 95 -10.43 -0.85 7.94
C GLY A 95 -9.38 -1.36 6.96
N PHE A 96 -9.58 -1.15 5.66
CA PHE A 96 -8.60 -1.51 4.63
C PHE A 96 -7.31 -0.69 4.76
N GLY A 97 -7.42 0.63 4.94
CA GLY A 97 -6.25 1.49 5.11
C GLY A 97 -5.45 1.19 6.37
N LEU A 98 -6.13 0.95 7.50
CA LEU A 98 -5.50 0.50 8.74
C LEU A 98 -4.78 -0.83 8.53
N ASN A 99 -5.40 -1.79 7.85
CA ASN A 99 -4.77 -3.08 7.59
C ASN A 99 -3.44 -2.92 6.84
N LEU A 100 -3.41 -2.19 5.73
CA LEU A 100 -2.19 -2.01 4.93
C LEU A 100 -1.12 -1.20 5.66
N GLN A 101 -1.49 -0.07 6.27
CA GLN A 101 -0.54 0.79 6.95
C GLN A 101 0.08 0.12 8.18
N CYS A 102 -0.73 -0.56 8.99
CA CYS A 102 -0.25 -1.20 10.21
C CYS A 102 0.54 -2.48 9.92
N THR A 103 0.13 -3.29 8.95
CA THR A 103 0.93 -4.48 8.56
C THR A 103 2.26 -4.10 7.93
N THR A 104 2.32 -3.01 7.15
CA THR A 104 3.56 -2.45 6.62
C THR A 104 4.50 -1.98 7.74
N LEU A 105 3.98 -1.28 8.76
CA LEU A 105 4.79 -0.89 9.93
C LEU A 105 5.35 -2.11 10.67
N LYS A 106 4.51 -3.13 10.90
CA LYS A 106 4.91 -4.37 11.55
C LYS A 106 6.01 -5.10 10.74
N GLU A 107 5.85 -5.20 9.42
CA GLU A 107 6.86 -5.81 8.53
C GLU A 107 8.18 -5.05 8.59
N ASN A 108 8.14 -3.72 8.51
CA ASN A 108 9.33 -2.88 8.57
C ASN A 108 10.09 -3.05 9.88
N ARG A 109 9.36 -3.11 11.01
CA ARG A 109 9.93 -3.39 12.33
C ARG A 109 10.60 -4.76 12.35
N MET A 110 9.89 -5.82 12.01
CA MET A 110 10.40 -7.19 12.08
C MET A 110 11.63 -7.39 11.18
N ARG A 111 11.62 -6.80 9.97
CA ARG A 111 12.78 -6.82 9.07
C ARG A 111 13.96 -6.03 9.63
N SER A 112 13.72 -4.87 10.24
CA SER A 112 14.77 -4.10 10.89
C SER A 112 15.39 -4.87 12.07
N GLU A 113 14.58 -5.57 12.87
CA GLU A 113 15.04 -6.46 13.95
C GLU A 113 15.88 -7.63 13.42
N ALA A 114 15.53 -8.15 12.24
CA ALA A 114 16.29 -9.18 11.53
C ALA A 114 17.55 -8.65 10.79
N GLY A 115 17.84 -7.35 10.88
CA GLY A 115 19.02 -6.73 10.28
C GLY A 115 18.87 -6.33 8.81
N ALA A 116 17.66 -6.37 8.25
CA ALA A 116 17.41 -5.86 6.90
C ALA A 116 17.53 -4.34 6.85
N ARG A 117 18.04 -3.84 5.72
CA ARG A 117 17.98 -2.42 5.40
C ARG A 117 16.64 -2.08 4.76
N THR A 118 15.69 -1.59 5.55
CA THR A 118 14.33 -1.31 5.09
C THR A 118 14.08 0.20 4.97
N PHE A 119 13.39 0.60 3.91
CA PHE A 119 12.99 1.97 3.60
C PHE A 119 11.48 2.03 3.42
N GLN A 120 10.85 3.04 4.02
CA GLN A 120 9.41 3.21 3.98
C GLN A 120 9.04 4.52 3.26
N TYR A 121 8.09 4.44 2.34
CA TYR A 121 7.42 5.61 1.79
C TYR A 121 5.95 5.72 2.20
N LEU A 122 5.41 6.93 2.11
CA LEU A 122 3.98 7.22 2.21
C LEU A 122 3.58 8.15 1.05
N TYR A 123 2.84 7.65 0.06
CA TYR A 123 2.41 8.47 -1.06
C TYR A 123 1.14 9.26 -0.72
N ALA A 124 1.14 10.55 -1.05
CA ALA A 124 0.06 11.47 -0.74
C ALA A 124 -0.39 12.32 -1.94
N GLY A 125 -0.02 11.91 -3.16
CA GLY A 125 -0.38 12.64 -4.38
C GLY A 125 -1.87 12.54 -4.69
N ASN A 126 -2.42 13.64 -5.21
CA ASN A 126 -3.81 13.73 -5.66
C ASN A 126 -3.84 14.49 -6.99
N PHE A 127 -3.35 13.82 -8.04
CA PHE A 127 -3.31 14.35 -9.40
C PHE A 127 -4.61 14.01 -10.13
N THR A 128 -5.30 14.99 -10.69
CA THR A 128 -6.67 14.82 -11.21
C THR A 128 -6.79 13.79 -12.36
N ASN A 129 -5.76 13.66 -13.19
CA ASN A 129 -5.69 12.62 -14.21
C ASN A 129 -5.59 11.20 -13.62
N ILE A 130 -5.00 11.03 -12.42
CA ILE A 130 -4.86 9.71 -11.76
C ILE A 130 -6.01 9.46 -10.75
N SER A 131 -6.42 10.49 -10.04
CA SER A 131 -7.46 10.51 -9.01
C SER A 131 -8.55 11.52 -9.40
N PRO A 132 -9.46 11.15 -10.32
CA PRO A 132 -10.40 12.09 -10.95
C PRO A 132 -11.56 12.52 -10.07
N LEU A 133 -11.82 11.82 -8.96
CA LEU A 133 -12.91 12.12 -8.05
C LEU A 133 -12.37 12.73 -6.75
N PRO A 134 -13.00 13.79 -6.20
CA PRO A 134 -12.49 14.49 -5.03
C PRO A 134 -12.29 13.61 -3.77
N TRP A 135 -13.07 12.54 -3.66
CA TRP A 135 -13.03 11.62 -2.51
C TRP A 135 -11.99 10.49 -2.62
N LEU A 136 -11.35 10.32 -3.79
CA LEU A 136 -10.34 9.27 -4.02
C LEU A 136 -9.00 9.62 -3.37
N GLY A 137 -8.44 10.79 -3.69
CA GLY A 137 -7.12 11.21 -3.20
C GLY A 137 -6.01 10.23 -3.57
N ALA A 138 -5.07 10.00 -2.66
CA ALA A 138 -4.04 8.96 -2.80
C ALA A 138 -4.64 7.58 -2.47
N TYR A 139 -5.52 7.08 -3.34
CA TYR A 139 -6.17 5.78 -3.18
C TYR A 139 -5.20 4.63 -3.45
N HIS A 140 -5.57 3.40 -3.10
CA HIS A 140 -4.76 2.21 -3.38
C HIS A 140 -4.32 2.16 -4.85
N THR A 141 -3.02 1.97 -5.13
CA THR A 141 -2.41 1.97 -6.48
C THR A 141 -2.27 3.32 -7.19
N ALA A 142 -2.70 4.44 -6.61
CA ALA A 142 -2.61 5.78 -7.23
C ALA A 142 -1.17 6.28 -7.47
N GLU A 143 -0.17 5.64 -6.88
CA GLU A 143 1.24 5.96 -7.06
C GLU A 143 1.87 5.22 -8.24
N LEU A 144 1.27 4.10 -8.69
CA LEU A 144 1.86 3.24 -9.72
C LEU A 144 2.10 3.96 -11.05
N PRO A 145 1.19 4.78 -11.60
CA PRO A 145 1.44 5.47 -12.86
C PRO A 145 2.66 6.40 -12.81
N LEU A 146 3.00 6.95 -11.63
CA LEU A 146 4.19 7.77 -11.44
C LEU A 146 5.46 6.91 -11.38
N ILE A 147 5.41 5.76 -10.70
CA ILE A 147 6.54 4.81 -10.63
C ILE A 147 6.86 4.23 -12.01
N PHE A 148 5.85 3.93 -12.81
CA PHE A 148 6.02 3.35 -14.15
C PHE A 148 6.21 4.38 -15.27
N GLY A 149 6.13 5.68 -14.96
CA GLY A 149 6.22 6.73 -15.97
C GLY A 149 5.03 6.77 -16.95
N THR A 150 3.88 6.20 -16.57
CA THR A 150 2.65 6.11 -17.37
C THR A 150 1.57 7.08 -16.89
N HIS A 151 1.93 8.09 -16.10
CA HIS A 151 1.00 9.05 -15.52
C HIS A 151 0.20 9.88 -16.55
N GLU A 152 0.61 9.90 -17.82
CA GLU A 152 -0.09 10.65 -18.87
C GLU A 152 -1.21 9.87 -19.58
N THR A 153 -1.46 8.59 -19.22
CA THR A 153 -2.42 7.72 -19.92
C THR A 153 -3.86 8.23 -19.86
N GLU A 154 -4.29 8.74 -18.71
CA GLU A 154 -5.67 9.20 -18.48
C GLU A 154 -5.84 10.72 -18.68
N GLY A 155 -4.76 11.43 -19.01
CA GLY A 155 -4.76 12.87 -19.22
C GLY A 155 -3.39 13.51 -19.01
N PRO A 156 -3.23 14.79 -19.39
CA PRO A 156 -1.93 15.47 -19.34
C PRO A 156 -1.48 15.71 -17.90
N SER A 157 -0.22 15.39 -17.61
CA SER A 157 0.36 15.62 -16.29
C SER A 157 0.84 17.04 -16.09
N THR A 158 0.73 17.52 -14.85
CA THR A 158 1.26 18.83 -14.48
C THR A 158 2.80 18.81 -14.43
N LYS A 159 3.44 19.99 -14.47
CA LYS A 159 4.91 20.08 -14.27
C LYS A 159 5.36 19.53 -12.91
N PHE A 160 4.53 19.68 -11.88
CA PHE A 160 4.85 19.17 -10.54
C PHE A 160 4.75 17.63 -10.51
N GLU A 161 3.73 17.07 -11.13
CA GLU A 161 3.52 15.64 -11.25
C GLU A 161 4.66 14.94 -12.01
N ARG A 162 5.12 15.52 -13.13
CA ARG A 162 6.30 15.00 -13.85
C ARG A 162 7.53 14.94 -12.97
N LYS A 163 7.80 15.98 -12.18
CA LYS A 163 8.91 15.99 -11.20
C LYS A 163 8.75 14.94 -10.11
N VAL A 164 7.53 14.67 -9.68
CA VAL A 164 7.24 13.59 -8.72
C VAL A 164 7.54 12.23 -9.35
N SER A 165 7.04 11.99 -10.55
CA SER A 165 7.26 10.77 -11.34
C SER A 165 8.75 10.49 -11.56
N GLU A 166 9.49 11.47 -12.09
CA GLU A 166 10.93 11.36 -12.34
C GLU A 166 11.69 11.04 -11.04
N ARG A 167 11.37 11.75 -9.94
CA ARG A 167 12.02 11.48 -8.66
C ARG A 167 11.69 10.09 -8.11
N MET A 168 10.44 9.63 -8.23
CA MET A 168 10.06 8.28 -7.79
C MET A 168 10.83 7.22 -8.60
N GLN A 169 10.91 7.37 -9.92
CA GLN A 169 11.68 6.47 -10.80
C GLN A 169 13.17 6.46 -10.45
N ASP A 170 13.78 7.63 -10.22
CA ASP A 170 15.17 7.74 -9.78
C ASP A 170 15.42 6.98 -8.48
N LEU A 171 14.52 7.11 -7.50
CA LEU A 171 14.64 6.43 -6.20
C LEU A 171 14.48 4.91 -6.33
N TYR A 172 13.55 4.43 -7.17
CA TYR A 172 13.41 3.01 -7.47
C TYR A 172 14.67 2.46 -8.16
N LEU A 173 15.23 3.17 -9.14
CA LEU A 173 16.48 2.80 -9.78
C LEU A 173 17.65 2.79 -8.79
N ARG A 174 17.69 3.79 -7.90
CA ARG A 174 18.71 3.92 -6.86
C ARG A 174 18.69 2.74 -5.90
N PHE A 175 17.50 2.35 -5.44
CA PHE A 175 17.32 1.17 -4.59
C PHE A 175 17.67 -0.12 -5.34
N ALA A 176 17.21 -0.29 -6.58
CA ALA A 176 17.52 -1.49 -7.36
C ALA A 176 19.03 -1.66 -7.64
N SER A 177 19.75 -0.55 -7.81
CA SER A 177 21.19 -0.54 -8.11
C SER A 177 22.06 -0.75 -6.87
N ASP A 178 21.66 -0.18 -5.73
CA ASP A 178 22.35 -0.28 -4.44
C ASP A 178 21.31 -0.34 -3.32
N PRO A 179 20.74 -1.53 -3.02
CA PRO A 179 19.60 -1.67 -2.12
C PRO A 179 19.97 -1.43 -0.66
N VAL A 180 21.26 -1.40 -0.31
CA VAL A 180 21.73 -1.16 1.05
C VAL A 180 22.03 0.32 1.26
N HIS A 181 22.75 0.97 0.35
CA HIS A 181 23.26 2.33 0.56
C HIS A 181 22.75 3.37 -0.43
N GLY A 182 22.11 2.96 -1.53
CA GLY A 182 21.69 3.86 -2.60
C GLY A 182 20.76 4.95 -2.10
N LEU A 183 19.70 4.56 -1.39
CA LEU A 183 18.73 5.50 -0.82
C LEU A 183 19.33 6.29 0.36
N GLU A 184 20.17 5.69 1.20
CA GLU A 184 20.82 6.41 2.32
C GLU A 184 21.70 7.56 1.84
N LYS A 185 22.44 7.36 0.73
CA LYS A 185 23.26 8.40 0.10
C LYS A 185 22.44 9.60 -0.37
N ASP A 186 21.15 9.36 -0.66
CA ASP A 186 20.18 10.39 -1.05
C ASP A 186 19.39 10.95 0.16
N GLY A 187 19.80 10.60 1.39
CA GLY A 187 19.24 11.12 2.64
C GLY A 187 17.99 10.37 3.14
N TRP A 188 17.62 9.25 2.52
CA TRP A 188 16.48 8.46 2.98
C TRP A 188 16.81 7.73 4.30
N PRO A 189 15.97 7.90 5.34
CA PRO A 189 16.16 7.20 6.60
C PRO A 189 15.77 5.73 6.45
N ALA A 190 16.67 4.84 6.87
CA ALA A 190 16.29 3.45 7.11
C ALA A 190 15.34 3.36 8.31
N THR A 191 14.34 2.48 8.21
CA THR A 191 13.43 2.18 9.31
C THR A 191 14.21 1.62 10.49
N GLN A 192 13.72 1.86 11.70
CA GLN A 192 14.36 1.44 12.92
C GLN A 192 13.52 0.36 13.60
N ALA A 193 14.18 -0.59 14.28
CA ALA A 193 13.48 -1.54 15.16
C ALA A 193 12.69 -0.81 16.28
N GLN A 194 13.20 0.34 16.72
CA GLN A 194 12.50 1.23 17.64
C GLN A 194 11.53 2.13 16.87
N VAL A 195 10.32 1.63 16.66
CA VAL A 195 9.28 2.19 15.78
C VAL A 195 8.92 3.64 16.12
N GLY A 196 8.91 4.03 17.41
CA GLY A 196 8.64 5.42 17.84
C GLY A 196 9.65 6.48 17.35
N ARG A 197 10.80 6.06 16.81
CA ARG A 197 11.81 6.94 16.19
C ARG A 197 11.90 6.77 14.67
N SER A 198 11.10 5.87 14.09
CA SER A 198 11.11 5.61 12.66
C SER A 198 10.66 6.84 11.89
N LYS A 199 11.39 7.12 10.82
CA LYS A 199 11.06 8.14 9.83
C LYS A 199 10.76 7.43 8.53
N LEU A 200 9.95 8.07 7.70
CA LEU A 200 9.61 7.62 6.36
C LEU A 200 9.65 8.80 5.40
N VAL A 201 9.67 8.52 4.10
CA VAL A 201 9.61 9.56 3.08
C VAL A 201 8.18 9.69 2.57
N LYS A 202 7.60 10.88 2.75
CA LYS A 202 6.28 11.21 2.22
C LYS A 202 6.43 11.82 0.83
N TRP A 203 5.86 11.18 -0.18
CA TRP A 203 5.85 11.68 -1.57
C TRP A 203 4.62 12.51 -1.87
N ALA A 204 4.81 13.53 -2.72
CA ALA A 204 3.74 14.37 -3.28
C ALA A 204 2.81 15.01 -2.23
N GLY A 205 3.28 15.18 -0.99
CA GLY A 205 2.53 15.77 0.11
C GLY A 205 2.86 17.25 0.29
N ASN A 206 1.85 18.08 0.55
CA ASN A 206 2.00 19.51 0.86
C ASN A 206 2.77 20.30 -0.23
N GLY A 207 2.56 19.96 -1.51
CA GLY A 207 3.24 20.59 -2.64
C GLY A 207 4.75 20.29 -2.76
N LYS A 208 5.25 19.30 -2.00
CA LYS A 208 6.65 18.86 -2.07
C LYS A 208 6.75 17.52 -2.79
N VAL A 209 7.80 17.37 -3.60
CA VAL A 209 8.10 16.11 -4.30
C VAL A 209 8.32 14.99 -3.30
N GLU A 210 9.17 15.26 -2.31
CA GLU A 210 9.42 14.37 -1.18
C GLU A 210 9.70 15.17 0.09
N GLN A 211 9.42 14.57 1.25
CA GLN A 211 9.79 15.12 2.56
C GLN A 211 9.92 13.99 3.58
N ILE A 212 10.92 14.09 4.44
CA ILE A 212 11.07 13.16 5.57
C ILE A 212 10.06 13.53 6.65
N VAL A 213 9.28 12.56 7.10
CA VAL A 213 8.29 12.73 8.20
C VAL A 213 8.48 11.65 9.26
N GLY A 214 8.06 11.93 10.48
CA GLY A 214 8.03 10.92 11.54
C GLY A 214 6.85 9.97 11.34
N ALA A 215 7.04 8.68 11.65
CA ALA A 215 5.99 7.67 11.56
C ALA A 215 5.00 7.70 12.74
N LYS A 216 5.22 8.56 13.75
CA LYS A 216 4.48 8.57 15.02
C LYS A 216 2.95 8.58 14.83
N THR A 217 2.42 9.41 13.94
CA THR A 217 0.96 9.48 13.72
C THR A 217 0.39 8.15 13.22
N LEU A 218 1.06 7.47 12.30
CA LEU A 218 0.65 6.14 11.81
C LEU A 218 0.72 5.10 12.93
N ILE A 219 1.79 5.13 13.72
CA ILE A 219 2.00 4.21 14.84
C ILE A 219 0.91 4.38 15.91
N ASP A 220 0.61 5.62 16.28
CA ASP A 220 -0.43 5.93 17.28
C ASP A 220 -1.82 5.51 16.78
N GLU A 221 -2.10 5.67 15.48
CA GLU A 221 -3.34 5.20 14.87
C GLU A 221 -3.44 3.67 14.91
N CYS A 222 -2.38 2.96 14.52
CA CYS A 222 -2.32 1.50 14.57
C CYS A 222 -2.49 0.96 15.99
N THR A 223 -1.77 1.55 16.96
CA THR A 223 -1.81 1.12 18.36
C THR A 223 -3.20 1.34 18.96
N ARG A 224 -3.84 2.49 18.67
CA ARG A 224 -5.22 2.77 19.12
C ARG A 224 -6.25 1.79 18.56
N ASN A 225 -5.98 1.22 17.38
CA ASN A 225 -6.84 0.21 16.74
C ASN A 225 -6.38 -1.23 17.03
N GLY A 226 -5.53 -1.44 18.03
CA GLY A 226 -5.17 -2.78 18.54
C GLY A 226 -4.10 -3.52 17.73
N PHE A 227 -3.43 -2.87 16.79
CA PHE A 227 -2.32 -3.48 16.05
C PHE A 227 -1.03 -3.45 16.90
N ALA A 228 -0.33 -4.59 16.92
CA ALA A 228 1.04 -4.67 17.44
C ALA A 228 2.03 -4.29 16.34
N VAL A 229 2.42 -3.02 16.31
CA VAL A 229 3.39 -2.44 15.36
C VAL A 229 4.75 -2.16 15.99
#